data_AF-A0A934M5X1-F1
#
_entry.id   AF-A0A934M5X1-F1
#
_cell.length_a   1.000
_cell.length_b   1.000
_cell.length_c   1.000
_cell.angle_alpha   90.00
_cell.angle_beta   90.00
_cell.angle_gamma   90.00
#
_symmetry.space_group_name_H-M   'P 1'
#
loop_
_entity.id
_entity.type
_entity.pdbx_description
1 polymer ?
#
loop_
_entity_poly.entity_id
_entity_poly.type
_entity_poly.pdbx_seq_one_letter_code
_entity_poly.pdbx_strand_id
1 'polypeptide(L)' 'MTTTAVVVLVVSVLVVWGGLALSIVNLLRSPADVGPEGPAPDEPAVGERTD' A
#
# COMPACT_ATOMS: atom_id res chain seq x y z
N MET A 1 29.61 -7.52 27.19
CA MET A 1 28.48 -7.21 26.29
C MET A 1 27.62 -6.18 26.97
N THR A 2 27.32 -5.07 26.31
CA THR A 2 26.63 -3.95 26.94
C THR A 2 25.12 -4.13 26.84
N THR A 3 24.39 -3.82 27.90
CA THR A 3 22.92 -3.84 27.94
C THR A 3 22.32 -2.95 26.83
N THR A 4 23.01 -1.87 26.49
CA THR A 4 22.68 -1.00 25.35
C THR A 4 22.63 -1.75 24.02
N ALA A 5 23.52 -2.71 23.77
CA ALA A 5 23.50 -3.48 22.53
C ALA A 5 22.23 -4.35 22.42
N VAL A 6 21.77 -4.91 23.54
CA VAL A 6 20.53 -5.71 23.58
C VAL A 6 19.31 -4.83 23.33
N VAL A 7 19.26 -3.64 23.94
CA VAL A 7 18.15 -2.70 23.73
C VAL A 7 18.06 -2.28 22.26
N VAL A 8 19.20 -1.91 21.66
CA VAL A 8 19.24 -1.53 20.25
C VAL A 8 18.80 -2.68 19.35
N LEU A 9 19.26 -3.91 19.62
CA LEU A 9 18.85 -5.11 18.88
C LEU A 9 17.32 -5.29 18.91
N VAL A 10 16.70 -5.23 20.08
CA VAL A 10 15.25 -5.40 20.24
C VAL A 10 14.49 -4.31 19.51
N VAL A 11 14.92 -3.04 19.64
CA VAL A 11 14.30 -1.92 18.92
C VAL A 11 14.41 -2.12 17.41
N SER A 12 15.57 -2.52 16.89
CA SER A 12 15.75 -2.79 15.46
C SER A 12 14.80 -3.88 14.96
N VAL A 13 14.67 -4.98 15.71
CA VAL A 13 13.74 -6.08 15.38
C VAL A 13 12.30 -5.57 15.37
N LEU A 14 11.88 -4.81 16.38
CA LEU A 14 10.53 -4.25 16.46
C LEU A 14 10.24 -3.22 15.38
N VAL A 15 11.22 -2.42 14.94
CA VAL A 15 11.01 -1.46 13.85
C VAL A 15 10.84 -2.18 12.52
N VAL A 16 11.68 -3.19 12.23
CA VAL A 16 11.58 -3.98 11.00
C VAL A 16 10.27 -4.77 10.97
N TRP A 17 9.96 -5.52 12.03
CA TRP A 17 8.76 -6.34 12.08
C TRP A 17 7.48 -5.53 12.32
N GLY A 18 7.54 -4.51 13.16
CA GLY A 18 6.41 -3.64 13.46
C GLY A 18 6.03 -2.75 12.28
N GLY A 19 7.01 -2.15 11.60
CA GLY A 19 6.77 -1.38 10.37
C GLY A 19 6.20 -2.25 9.24
N LEU A 20 6.75 -3.45 9.07
CA LEU A 20 6.28 -4.41 8.07
C LEU A 20 4.85 -4.89 8.37
N ALA A 21 4.57 -5.32 9.61
CA ALA A 21 3.25 -5.78 10.01
C ALA A 21 2.20 -4.67 9.89
N LEU A 22 2.54 -3.45 10.31
CA LEU A 22 1.66 -2.29 10.18
C LEU A 22 1.35 -1.97 8.71
N SER A 23 2.36 -2.04 7.84
CA SER A 23 2.18 -1.84 6.40
C SER A 23 1.24 -2.91 5.81
N ILE A 24 1.48 -4.19 6.12
CA ILE A 24 0.60 -5.28 5.66
C ILE A 24 -0.84 -5.06 6.12
N VAL A 25 -1.05 -4.75 7.41
CA VAL A 25 -2.39 -4.47 7.95
C VAL A 25 -3.03 -3.26 7.26
N ASN A 26 -2.25 -2.21 6.99
CA ASN A 26 -2.73 -1.03 6.29
C ASN A 26 -3.18 -1.34 4.85
N LEU A 27 -2.38 -2.12 4.10
CA LEU A 27 -2.76 -2.59 2.76
C LEU A 27 -3.95 -3.56 2.78
N LEU A 28 -4.08 -4.39 3.82
CA LEU A 28 -5.23 -5.28 3.95
C LEU A 28 -6.52 -4.51 4.27
N ARG A 29 -6.41 -3.42 5.05
CA ARG A 29 -7.53 -2.58 5.46
C ARG A 29 -8.00 -1.66 4.34
N SER A 30 -7.07 -1.14 3.56
CA SER A 30 -7.33 -0.42 2.32
C SER A 30 -6.62 -1.17 1.20
N PRO A 31 -7.21 -2.30 0.71
CA PRO A 31 -6.76 -2.85 -0.55
C PRO A 31 -6.84 -1.68 -1.51
N ALA A 32 -5.70 -1.27 -2.07
CA ALA A 32 -5.66 -0.18 -3.03
C ALA A 32 -6.78 -0.46 -4.03
N ASP A 33 -7.72 0.47 -4.15
CA ASP A 33 -8.74 0.43 -5.18
C ASP A 33 -7.96 0.53 -6.49
N VAL A 34 -7.52 -0.63 -7.01
CA VAL A 34 -7.26 -0.85 -8.42
C VAL A 34 -8.63 -0.87 -9.09
N GLY A 35 -9.33 0.26 -8.97
CA GLY A 35 -10.49 0.58 -9.78
C GLY A 35 -10.03 0.54 -11.24
N PRO A 36 -10.88 0.06 -12.15
CA PRO A 36 -10.48 -0.10 -13.54
C PRO A 36 -9.89 1.21 -14.05
N GLU A 37 -8.66 1.16 -14.56
CA GLU A 37 -8.18 2.18 -15.50
C GLU A 37 -9.00 2.04 -16.78
N GLY A 38 -10.28 2.40 -16.68
CA GLY A 38 -11.20 2.61 -17.78
C GLY A 38 -11.39 4.11 -17.98
N PRO A 39 -11.79 4.54 -19.19
CA PRO A 39 -12.00 5.95 -19.49
C PRO A 39 -12.93 6.56 -18.45
N ALA A 40 -12.67 7.83 -18.09
CA ALA A 40 -13.45 8.52 -17.08
C ALA A 40 -14.95 8.39 -17.40
N PRO A 41 -15.86 8.35 -16.40
CA PRO A 41 -17.31 8.19 -16.62
C PRO A 41 -17.94 9.22 -17.58
N ASP A 42 -17.19 10.28 -17.91
CA ASP A 42 -17.59 11.39 -18.75
C ASP A 42 -16.90 11.41 -20.13
N GLU A 43 -16.14 10.38 -20.52
CA GLU A 43 -15.66 10.25 -21.90
C GLU A 43 -16.78 9.68 -22.77
N PRO A 44 -17.47 10.50 -23.61
CA PRO A 44 -18.39 9.95 -24.58
C PRO A 44 -17.59 9.05 -25.51
N ALA A 45 -18.07 7.82 -25.72
CA ALA A 45 -17.52 6.91 -26.72
C ALA A 45 -17.45 7.63 -28.07
N VAL A 46 -16.26 8.13 -28.43
CA VAL A 46 -15.97 8.70 -29.74
C VAL A 46 -15.92 7.52 -30.71
N GLY A 47 -17.11 7.09 -31.12
CA GLY A 47 -17.31 5.85 -31.84
C GLY A 47 -18.75 5.65 -32.29
N GLU A 48 -19.49 6.72 -32.58
CA GLU A 48 -20.73 6.59 -33.34
C GLU A 48 -21.00 7.86 -34.16
N ARG A 49 -20.39 7.93 -35.34
CA ARG A 49 -20.94 8.69 -36.45
C ARG A 49 -20.76 7.89 -37.73
N THR A 50 -21.65 6.92 -37.89
CA THR A 50 -22.13 6.48 -39.18
C THR A 50 -22.81 7.63 -39.91
N ASP A 51 -22.77 7.55 -41.25
CA ASP A 51 -23.30 8.45 -42.29
C ASP A 51 -22.38 9.57 -42.81
#